data_AF-A0A8H6CLM5-F1
#
_entry.id   AF-A0A8H6CLM5-F1
#
_cell.length_a   1.000
_cell.length_b   1.000
_cell.length_c   1.000
_cell.angle_alpha   90.00
_cell.angle_beta   90.00
_cell.angle_gamma   90.00
#
_symmetry.space_group_name_H-M   'P 1'
#
loop_
_entity.id
_entity.type
_entity.pdbx_description
1 polymer ?
#
loop_
_entity_poly.entity_id
_entity_poly.type
_entity_poly.pdbx_seq_one_letter_code
_entity_poly.pdbx_strand_id
1 'polypeptide(L)'
;MTSGIDLQALLSLTNSQYRINHSSPAGHPYDKIIVGARAANEKFFPNVFPIPGGHVADTDTEIFQTLVREVYKETALSFNPVKASTKPFAYATEKTVKQGEEKVVLQKSSLQLNFVCEVRKGTLRVNPEEHSEGI
;
A
#
# COMPACT_ATOMS: atom_id res chain seq x y z
N MET A 1 9.83 -7.53 -11.32
CA MET A 1 10.18 -8.92 -11.01
C MET A 1 11.67 -9.14 -11.23
N THR A 2 12.45 -9.82 -10.38
CA THR A 2 12.14 -10.45 -9.07
C THR A 2 10.94 -11.40 -9.01
N SER A 3 11.21 -12.71 -9.06
CA SER A 3 10.39 -13.76 -8.42
C SER A 3 10.26 -13.51 -6.90
N GLY A 4 9.42 -14.19 -6.12
CA GLY A 4 8.56 -15.35 -6.42
C GLY A 4 7.27 -15.26 -5.58
N ILE A 5 6.03 -15.49 -6.01
CA ILE A 5 5.35 -15.63 -7.32
C ILE A 5 6.23 -15.49 -8.57
N ASP A 6 6.22 -16.51 -9.44
CA ASP A 6 6.72 -16.36 -10.81
C ASP A 6 5.83 -15.34 -11.54
N LEU A 7 6.28 -14.09 -11.54
CA LEU A 7 5.58 -12.98 -12.17
C LEU A 7 5.69 -13.04 -13.69
N GLN A 8 6.65 -13.76 -14.28
CA GLN A 8 6.62 -14.02 -15.72
C GLN A 8 5.45 -14.96 -16.02
N ALA A 9 5.30 -16.05 -15.26
CA ALA A 9 4.10 -16.88 -15.36
C ALA A 9 2.83 -16.08 -15.07
N LEU A 10 2.75 -15.34 -13.97
CA LEU A 10 1.53 -14.64 -13.53
C LEU A 10 1.14 -13.42 -14.40
N LEU A 11 2.11 -12.74 -15.03
CA LEU A 11 1.84 -11.73 -16.06
C LEU A 11 1.70 -12.31 -17.47
N SER A 12 2.12 -13.55 -17.72
CA SER A 12 1.80 -14.30 -18.96
C SER A 12 0.40 -14.92 -18.93
N LEU A 13 -0.22 -15.06 -17.76
CA LEU A 13 -1.63 -15.44 -17.67
C LEU A 13 -2.49 -14.37 -18.34
N THR A 14 -3.35 -14.81 -19.26
CA THR A 14 -4.45 -13.95 -19.72
C THR A 14 -5.34 -13.57 -18.54
N ASN A 15 -6.02 -12.42 -18.62
CA ASN A 15 -6.99 -12.01 -17.60
C ASN A 15 -8.02 -13.12 -17.29
N SER A 16 -8.42 -13.93 -18.27
CA SER A 16 -9.32 -15.07 -18.04
C SER A 16 -8.69 -16.14 -17.13
N GLN A 17 -7.44 -16.55 -17.41
CA GLN A 17 -6.74 -17.57 -16.62
C GLN A 17 -6.41 -17.11 -15.20
N TYR A 18 -5.98 -15.85 -15.02
CA TYR A 18 -5.75 -15.30 -13.68
C TYR A 18 -7.04 -15.33 -12.85
N ARG A 19 -8.15 -14.87 -13.45
CA ARG A 19 -9.47 -14.79 -12.81
C ARG A 19 -10.06 -16.16 -12.48
N ILE A 20 -9.92 -17.16 -13.35
CA ILE A 20 -10.39 -18.55 -13.11
C ILE A 20 -9.66 -19.18 -11.91
N ASN A 21 -8.36 -18.89 -11.75
CA ASN A 21 -7.54 -19.51 -10.72
C ASN A 21 -7.56 -18.77 -9.36
N HIS A 22 -8.12 -17.55 -9.30
CA HIS A 22 -8.05 -16.66 -8.12
C HIS A 22 -9.40 -15.97 -7.82
N SER A 23 -10.43 -16.76 -7.57
CA SER A 23 -11.75 -16.26 -7.13
C SER A 23 -11.81 -15.94 -5.64
N SER A 24 -12.51 -14.87 -5.31
CA SER A 24 -12.96 -14.54 -3.96
C SER A 24 -14.02 -15.54 -3.46
N PRO A 25 -14.28 -15.59 -2.14
CA PRO A 25 -15.32 -16.46 -1.56
C PRO A 25 -16.74 -16.24 -2.10
N ALA A 26 -17.01 -15.10 -2.75
CA ALA A 26 -18.27 -14.79 -3.42
C ALA A 26 -18.34 -15.33 -4.87
N GLY A 27 -17.33 -16.07 -5.34
CA GLY A 27 -17.22 -16.54 -6.72
C GLY A 27 -16.80 -15.47 -7.73
N HIS A 28 -16.55 -14.24 -7.28
CA HIS A 28 -16.03 -13.16 -8.14
C HIS A 28 -14.50 -13.23 -8.20
N PRO A 29 -13.87 -13.17 -9.38
CA PRO A 29 -12.43 -13.10 -9.46
C PRO A 29 -11.86 -11.87 -8.75
N TYR A 30 -10.71 -12.03 -8.09
CA TYR A 30 -9.92 -10.87 -7.66
C TYR A 30 -9.29 -10.19 -8.87
N ASP A 31 -9.43 -8.88 -8.96
CA ASP A 31 -8.54 -8.03 -9.75
C ASP A 31 -7.33 -7.61 -8.91
N LYS A 32 -6.26 -7.17 -9.59
CA LYS A 32 -4.91 -6.97 -9.03
C LYS A 32 -4.90 -6.08 -7.77
N ILE A 33 -4.09 -6.44 -6.79
CA ILE A 33 -3.82 -5.61 -5.60
C ILE A 33 -2.79 -4.56 -5.97
N ILE A 34 -3.09 -3.29 -5.71
CA ILE A 34 -2.20 -2.17 -5.99
C ILE A 34 -1.16 -2.05 -4.89
N VAL A 35 0.11 -2.01 -5.28
CA VAL A 35 1.25 -1.70 -4.39
C VAL A 35 2.17 -0.66 -5.05
N GLY A 36 2.75 0.23 -4.24
CA GLY A 36 3.68 1.26 -4.70
C GLY A 36 5.06 1.04 -4.10
N ALA A 37 6.11 0.97 -4.91
CA ALA A 37 7.50 0.94 -4.42
C ALA A 37 7.86 2.30 -3.83
N ARG A 38 8.18 2.36 -2.53
CA ARG A 38 8.66 3.59 -1.88
C ARG A 38 9.89 4.12 -2.61
N ALA A 39 9.89 5.41 -2.91
CA ALA A 39 10.96 6.04 -3.68
C ALA A 39 12.34 5.91 -2.99
N ALA A 40 13.42 5.91 -3.75
CA ALA A 40 14.76 5.63 -3.21
C ALA A 40 15.28 6.68 -2.20
N ASN A 41 14.70 7.88 -2.20
CA ASN A 41 14.93 8.97 -1.25
C ASN A 41 14.15 8.82 0.07
N GLU A 42 13.30 7.80 0.20
CA GLU A 42 12.48 7.63 1.39
C GLU A 42 13.29 7.36 2.67
N LYS A 43 12.88 8.02 3.75
CA LYS A 43 13.58 7.96 5.05
C LYS A 43 13.37 6.63 5.78
N PHE A 44 12.38 5.85 5.36
CA PHE A 44 12.03 4.55 5.93
C PHE A 44 11.69 3.59 4.78
N PHE A 45 12.28 2.40 4.79
CA PHE A 45 11.99 1.30 3.86
C PHE A 45 12.02 1.68 2.35
N PRO A 46 13.05 2.38 1.85
CA PRO A 46 13.14 2.73 0.42
C PRO A 46 13.19 1.47 -0.45
N ASN A 47 12.58 1.54 -1.63
CA ASN A 47 12.42 0.45 -2.62
C ASN A 47 11.64 -0.78 -2.14
N VAL A 48 10.95 -0.71 -0.99
CA VAL A 48 9.96 -1.70 -0.57
C VAL A 48 8.62 -1.35 -1.20
N PHE A 49 7.79 -2.34 -1.56
CA PHE A 49 6.44 -2.18 -2.09
C PHE A 49 5.36 -2.35 -0.99
N PRO A 50 5.06 -1.34 -0.15
CA PRO A 50 3.87 -1.37 0.70
C PRO A 50 2.57 -1.28 -0.11
N ILE A 51 1.48 -1.68 0.55
CA ILE A 51 0.14 -1.22 0.20
C ILE A 51 0.03 0.30 0.45
N PRO A 52 -0.75 1.05 -0.34
CA PRO A 52 -0.94 2.49 -0.12
C PRO A 52 -1.47 2.81 1.28
N GLY A 53 -0.92 3.83 1.93
CA GLY A 53 -1.36 4.25 3.25
C GLY A 53 -0.32 5.03 4.05
N GLY A 54 -0.82 5.93 4.91
CA GLY A 54 -0.03 6.78 5.77
C GLY A 54 -0.67 6.97 7.16
N HIS A 55 -0.21 8.00 7.86
CA HIS A 55 -0.76 8.38 9.16
C HIS A 55 -2.17 9.00 9.05
N VAL A 56 -2.98 8.80 10.09
CA VAL A 56 -4.14 9.65 10.38
C VAL A 56 -3.60 11.04 10.72
N ALA A 57 -4.05 12.06 9.98
CA ALA A 57 -3.69 13.44 10.22
C ALA A 57 -4.66 14.08 11.22
N ASP A 58 -4.22 15.09 11.98
CA ASP A 58 -5.07 15.80 12.97
C ASP A 58 -6.27 16.51 12.32
N THR A 59 -6.23 16.69 11.00
CA THR A 59 -7.33 17.25 10.17
C THR A 59 -8.34 16.21 9.71
N ASP A 60 -8.02 14.91 9.78
CA ASP A 60 -8.93 13.83 9.40
C ASP A 60 -9.91 13.58 10.55
N THR A 61 -11.17 14.00 10.44
CA THR A 61 -12.16 13.80 11.53
C THR A 61 -12.59 12.34 11.68
N GLU A 62 -12.31 11.51 10.66
CA GLU A 62 -12.62 10.08 10.63
C GLU A 62 -11.50 9.31 9.92
N ILE A 63 -11.23 8.07 10.35
CA ILE A 63 -10.25 7.16 9.70
C ILE A 63 -10.57 6.94 8.21
N PHE A 64 -11.85 7.04 7.81
CA PHE A 64 -12.25 6.95 6.40
C PHE A 64 -11.70 8.11 5.55
N GLN A 65 -11.56 9.31 6.13
CA GLN A 65 -10.97 10.45 5.44
C GLN A 65 -9.47 10.22 5.19
N THR A 66 -8.74 9.66 6.17
CA THR A 66 -7.35 9.21 5.99
C THR A 66 -7.22 8.22 4.82
N LEU A 67 -8.11 7.23 4.75
CA LEU A 67 -8.11 6.25 3.65
C LEU A 67 -8.32 6.90 2.29
N VAL A 68 -9.31 7.78 2.17
CA VAL A 68 -9.58 8.52 0.92
C VAL A 68 -8.38 9.38 0.54
N ARG A 69 -7.79 10.09 1.51
CA ARG A 69 -6.66 11.00 1.30
C ARG A 69 -5.40 10.27 0.85
N GLU A 70 -4.94 9.26 1.59
CA GLU A 70 -3.68 8.56 1.28
C GLU A 70 -3.80 7.71 0.00
N VAL A 71 -4.91 7.00 -0.21
CA VAL A 71 -5.11 6.25 -1.48
C VAL A 71 -5.10 7.20 -2.68
N TYR A 72 -5.82 8.32 -2.62
CA TYR A 72 -5.82 9.27 -3.73
C TYR A 72 -4.46 9.93 -3.95
N LYS A 73 -3.77 10.31 -2.87
CA LYS A 73 -2.43 10.91 -2.92
C LYS A 73 -1.39 9.96 -3.53
N GLU A 74 -1.37 8.71 -3.13
CA GLU A 74 -0.35 7.74 -3.57
C GLU A 74 -0.66 7.09 -4.92
N THR A 75 -1.92 7.03 -5.35
CA THR A 75 -2.34 6.26 -6.54
C THR A 75 -3.15 7.03 -7.59
N ALA A 76 -3.62 8.23 -7.27
CA ALA A 76 -4.63 9.00 -8.02
C ALA A 76 -5.98 8.29 -8.22
N LEU A 77 -6.29 7.24 -7.45
CA LEU A 77 -7.53 6.48 -7.53
C LEU A 77 -8.53 6.85 -6.43
N SER A 78 -9.80 6.60 -6.71
CA SER A 78 -10.88 6.58 -5.72
C SER A 78 -11.43 5.16 -5.58
N PHE A 79 -12.10 4.85 -4.48
CA PHE A 79 -12.64 3.52 -4.21
C PHE A 79 -14.12 3.54 -3.80
N ASN A 80 -14.77 2.39 -3.97
CA ASN A 80 -16.11 2.12 -3.45
C ASN A 80 -16.06 1.86 -1.93
N PRO A 81 -17.18 1.89 -1.19
CA PRO A 81 -17.19 1.65 0.25
C PRO A 81 -16.40 0.40 0.65
N VAL A 82 -15.70 0.50 1.79
CA VAL A 82 -14.86 -0.55 2.38
C VAL A 82 -15.61 -1.88 2.38
N LYS A 83 -15.01 -2.91 1.78
CA LYS A 83 -15.60 -4.26 1.68
C LYS A 83 -15.30 -5.10 2.93
N ALA A 84 -14.12 -4.93 3.50
CA ALA A 84 -13.65 -5.62 4.70
C ALA A 84 -12.49 -4.85 5.35
N SER A 85 -12.13 -5.23 6.58
CA SER A 85 -10.90 -4.81 7.25
C SER A 85 -10.18 -6.03 7.82
N THR A 86 -8.85 -5.97 7.95
CA THR A 86 -8.11 -7.00 8.68
C THR A 86 -8.17 -6.75 10.19
N LYS A 87 -7.78 -7.74 10.99
CA LYS A 87 -7.48 -7.48 12.41
C LYS A 87 -6.37 -6.40 12.50
N PRO A 88 -6.52 -5.38 13.35
CA PRO A 88 -5.45 -4.43 13.65
C PRO A 88 -4.22 -5.11 14.24
N PHE A 89 -3.04 -4.57 13.98
CA PHE A 89 -1.80 -4.99 14.65
C PHE A 89 -0.96 -3.80 15.07
N ALA A 90 -0.31 -3.91 16.22
CA ALA A 90 0.65 -2.93 16.70
C ALA A 90 2.07 -3.39 16.36
N TYR A 91 2.93 -2.45 16.00
CA TYR A 91 4.35 -2.69 15.75
C TYR A 91 5.17 -1.48 16.21
N ALA A 92 6.47 -1.71 16.43
CA ALA A 92 7.44 -0.65 16.67
C ALA A 92 8.50 -0.67 15.55
N THR A 93 8.99 0.52 15.22
CA THR A 93 10.12 0.72 14.33
C THR A 93 11.18 1.53 15.03
N GLU A 94 12.44 1.16 14.88
CA GLU A 94 13.58 1.88 15.43
C GLU A 94 14.38 2.50 14.30
N LYS A 95 14.91 3.70 14.54
CA LYS A 95 15.78 4.39 13.60
C LYS A 95 16.87 5.15 14.33
N THR A 96 18.12 4.82 14.02
CA THR A 96 19.25 5.68 14.37
C THR A 96 19.25 6.92 13.48
N VAL A 97 19.17 8.10 14.09
CA VAL A 97 19.39 9.40 13.45
C VAL A 97 20.68 10.03 13.98
N LYS A 98 21.34 10.84 13.17
CA LYS A 98 22.41 11.73 13.66
C LYS A 98 21.78 13.02 14.19
N GLN A 99 22.10 13.40 15.42
CA GLN A 99 21.89 14.75 15.95
C GLN A 99 23.27 15.32 16.29
N GLY A 100 23.77 16.21 15.44
CA GLY A 100 25.17 16.63 15.49
C GLY A 100 26.11 15.43 15.24
N GLU A 101 27.06 15.22 16.15
CA GLU A 101 27.99 14.08 16.11
C GLU A 101 27.39 12.80 16.73
N GLU A 102 26.36 12.92 17.57
CA GLU A 102 25.76 11.79 18.28
C GLU A 102 24.76 11.00 17.43
N LYS A 103 24.66 9.70 17.74
CA LYS A 103 23.67 8.77 17.17
C LYS A 103 22.55 8.54 18.18
N VAL A 104 21.38 9.10 17.92
CA VAL A 104 20.18 8.92 18.74
C VAL A 104 19.30 7.84 18.12
N VAL A 105 18.82 6.89 18.92
CA VAL A 105 17.82 5.90 18.47
C VAL A 105 16.42 6.45 18.75
N LEU A 106 15.65 6.69 17.69
CA LEU A 106 14.24 7.03 17.77
C LEU A 106 13.40 5.76 17.61
N GLN A 107 12.53 5.49 18.58
CA GLN A 107 11.53 4.42 18.49
C GLN A 107 10.16 5.03 18.15
N LYS A 108 9.50 4.52 17.11
CA LYS A 108 8.14 4.87 16.73
C LYS A 108 7.24 3.64 16.82
N SER A 109 6.32 3.64 17.76
CA SER A 109 5.22 2.68 17.85
C SER A 109 4.07 3.10 16.91
N SER A 110 3.33 2.14 16.36
CA SER A 110 2.21 2.39 15.46
C SER A 110 1.17 1.27 15.56
N LEU A 111 -0.11 1.62 15.47
CA LEU A 111 -1.24 0.69 15.34
C LEU A 111 -1.73 0.77 13.89
N GLN A 112 -1.64 -0.34 13.15
CA GLN A 112 -2.05 -0.40 11.76
C GLN A 112 -3.48 -0.91 11.61
N LEU A 113 -4.25 -0.21 10.78
CA LEU A 113 -5.59 -0.58 10.35
C LEU A 113 -5.54 -0.82 8.83
N ASN A 114 -5.87 -2.02 8.36
CA ASN A 114 -5.89 -2.33 6.92
C ASN A 114 -7.31 -2.56 6.43
N PHE A 115 -7.60 -2.06 5.24
CA PHE A 115 -8.93 -2.06 4.66
C PHE A 115 -8.87 -2.61 3.23
N VAL A 116 -9.83 -3.45 2.88
CA VAL A 116 -9.99 -4.00 1.54
C VAL A 116 -11.02 -3.15 0.82
N CYS A 117 -10.54 -2.43 -0.20
CA CYS A 117 -11.31 -1.48 -0.97
C CYS A 117 -11.33 -1.89 -2.45
N GLU A 118 -12.49 -1.75 -3.09
CA GLU A 118 -12.62 -1.96 -4.53
C GLU A 118 -12.39 -0.61 -5.23
N VAL A 119 -11.30 -0.48 -5.99
CA VAL A 119 -11.00 0.76 -6.71
C VAL A 119 -12.05 1.01 -7.80
N ARG A 120 -12.46 2.27 -7.94
CA ARG A 120 -13.27 2.71 -9.08
C ARG A 120 -12.39 2.73 -10.33
N LYS A 121 -13.00 2.51 -11.50
CA LYS A 121 -12.29 2.51 -12.78
C LYS A 121 -11.51 3.82 -12.95
N GLY A 122 -10.18 3.71 -13.06
CA GLY A 122 -9.25 4.82 -13.18
C GLY A 122 -7.92 4.37 -13.77
N THR A 123 -6.93 5.27 -13.78
CA THR A 123 -5.55 4.97 -14.18
C THR A 123 -4.66 5.17 -12.96
N LEU A 124 -3.95 4.11 -12.54
CA LEU A 124 -2.95 4.21 -11.47
C LEU A 124 -1.87 5.22 -11.89
N ARG A 125 -1.64 6.23 -11.05
CA ARG A 125 -0.53 7.18 -11.16
C ARG A 125 0.11 7.29 -9.79
N VAL A 126 1.31 6.74 -9.65
CA VAL A 126 2.07 6.87 -8.41
C VAL A 126 2.58 8.30 -8.23
N ASN A 127 2.58 8.79 -6.99
CA ASN A 127 3.22 10.06 -6.65
C ASN A 127 4.76 9.89 -6.71
N PRO A 128 5.48 10.54 -7.64
CA PRO A 128 6.93 10.35 -7.80
C PRO A 128 7.76 10.87 -6.61
N GLU A 129 7.18 11.68 -5.73
CA GLU A 129 7.86 12.15 -4.51
C GLU A 129 7.94 11.06 -3.42
N GLU A 130 7.01 10.10 -3.46
CA GLU A 130 6.84 9.06 -2.44
C GLU A 130 7.07 7.64 -2.99
N HIS A 131 6.89 7.43 -4.30
CA HIS A 131 6.96 6.13 -4.95
C HIS A 131 7.68 6.15 -6.31
N SER A 132 8.50 5.13 -6.59
CA SER A 132 9.27 4.98 -7.84
C SER A 132 8.61 4.09 -8.90
N GLU A 133 7.74 3.15 -8.49
CA GLU A 133 7.03 2.20 -9.35
C GLU A 133 5.67 1.85 -8.71
N GLY A 134 4.66 1.49 -9.50
CA GLY A 134 3.39 0.96 -9.01
C GLY A 134 2.89 -0.18 -9.89
N ILE A 135 2.37 -1.25 -9.26
CA ILE A 135 1.97 -2.52 -9.91
C ILE A 135 0.59 -2.96 -9.40
#